data_AF-A0A955JL52-F1
#
_entry.id   AF-A0A955JL52-F1
#
_cell.length_a   1.000
_cell.length_b   1.000
_cell.length_c   1.000
_cell.angle_alpha   90.00
_cell.angle_beta   90.00
_cell.angle_gamma   90.00
#
_symmetry.space_group_name_H-M   'P 1'
#
loop_
_entity.id
_entity.type
_entity.pdbx_description
1 polymer ?
#
loop_
_entity_poly.entity_id
_entity_poly.type
_entity_poly.pdbx_seq_one_letter_code
_entity_poly.pdbx_strand_id
1 'polypeptide(L)'
;MLTALSLGAVTMEVMGAKLILEQWLLFLAIALFVISPLAFFKRWFFYRRRLKRQPITAEYVSPLDLNPAEMSYLFDGKLHDREVGATIIHMIQRGLLHLKKMDNGKRIFAGPRIEADLKSYEKKLVEEADTAEGIEASALLKRFASLKTKDVGMVAASKQLVFTQLVHSDLQRRQFVKNNSTPRFLIGVVKVILFMFAILIFLPILSLWGVSAISAGTTDLERLLSFAKLALVLSGILALPFFGIAALIYIQRGRIVGCDWIITEKLGRQWSQIIGFRQYVQLVENEKLEFQSEELKKRSKNDTLPYAVALGFVKNWRDLLS
;
A
#
# COMPACT_ATOMS: atom_id res chain seq x y z
N MET A 1 -13.22 36.66 62.73
CA MET A 1 -14.03 36.77 61.51
C MET A 1 -13.22 37.18 60.28
N LEU A 2 -12.31 38.16 60.36
CA LEU A 2 -11.48 38.61 59.22
C LEU A 2 -10.50 37.56 58.64
N THR A 3 -9.97 36.65 59.47
CA THR A 3 -9.04 35.60 59.02
C THR A 3 -9.73 34.51 58.18
N ALA A 4 -10.98 34.15 58.50
CA ALA A 4 -11.76 33.16 57.74
C ALA A 4 -12.18 33.66 56.34
N LEU A 5 -12.46 34.96 56.22
CA LEU A 5 -12.74 35.62 54.93
C LEU A 5 -11.49 35.66 54.02
N SER A 6 -10.30 35.86 54.59
CA SER A 6 -9.05 35.84 53.81
C SER A 6 -8.67 34.45 53.29
N LEU A 7 -8.90 33.39 54.09
CA LEU A 7 -8.67 32.01 53.64
C LEU A 7 -9.66 31.59 52.55
N GLY A 8 -10.94 31.99 52.67
CA GLY A 8 -11.97 31.71 51.67
C GLY A 8 -11.73 32.40 50.32
N ALA A 9 -11.19 33.62 50.32
CA ALA A 9 -10.84 34.33 49.09
C ALA A 9 -9.65 33.66 48.35
N VAL A 10 -8.64 33.23 49.10
CA VAL A 10 -7.46 32.54 48.53
C VAL A 10 -7.83 31.16 47.98
N THR A 11 -8.69 30.40 48.65
CA THR A 11 -9.15 29.10 48.12
C THR A 11 -10.01 29.25 46.88
N MET A 12 -10.82 30.31 46.77
CA MET A 12 -11.62 30.61 45.58
C MET A 12 -10.77 31.06 44.39
N GLU A 13 -9.72 31.87 44.59
CA GLU A 13 -8.77 32.23 43.54
C GLU A 13 -7.97 31.02 43.03
N VAL A 14 -7.49 30.17 43.94
CA VAL A 14 -6.75 28.95 43.59
C VAL A 14 -7.64 27.95 42.85
N MET A 15 -8.92 27.85 43.24
CA MET A 15 -9.90 26.99 42.56
C MET A 15 -10.28 27.53 41.18
N GLY A 16 -10.41 28.85 41.02
CA GLY A 16 -10.63 29.50 39.72
C GLY A 16 -9.44 29.33 38.76
N ALA A 17 -8.22 29.51 39.25
CA ALA A 17 -7.00 29.31 38.46
C ALA A 17 -6.83 27.85 37.99
N LYS A 18 -7.22 26.87 38.83
CA LYS A 18 -7.25 25.45 38.44
C LYS A 18 -8.25 25.16 37.33
N LEU A 19 -9.46 25.70 37.43
CA LEU A 19 -10.52 25.55 36.42
C LEU A 19 -10.12 26.13 35.05
N ILE A 20 -9.45 27.28 35.06
CA ILE A 20 -8.93 27.91 33.84
C ILE A 20 -7.82 27.05 33.22
N LEU A 21 -6.87 26.56 34.03
CA LEU A 21 -5.79 25.69 33.55
C LEU A 21 -6.31 24.39 32.92
N GLU A 22 -7.32 23.76 33.54
CA GLU A 22 -7.96 22.54 33.01
C GLU A 22 -8.64 22.78 31.66
N GLN A 23 -9.31 23.93 31.49
CA GLN A 23 -9.92 24.31 30.20
C GLN A 23 -8.86 24.52 29.12
N TRP A 24 -7.75 25.19 29.42
CA TRP A 24 -6.64 25.38 28.47
C TRP A 24 -5.97 24.05 28.08
N LEU A 25 -5.81 23.13 29.02
CA LEU A 25 -5.29 21.78 28.74
C LEU A 25 -6.24 20.99 27.83
N LEU A 26 -7.56 21.10 28.05
CA LEU A 26 -8.57 20.49 27.19
C LEU A 26 -8.52 21.06 25.76
N PHE A 27 -8.44 22.39 25.62
CA PHE A 27 -8.28 23.04 24.32
C PHE A 27 -6.99 22.62 23.60
N LEU A 28 -5.88 22.50 24.33
CA LEU A 28 -4.61 22.01 23.78
C LEU A 28 -4.72 20.56 23.32
N ALA A 29 -5.39 19.69 24.09
CA ALA A 29 -5.64 18.30 23.71
C ALA A 29 -6.51 18.19 22.45
N ILE A 30 -7.58 18.98 22.36
CA ILE A 30 -8.46 19.05 21.18
C ILE A 30 -7.69 19.61 19.97
N ALA A 31 -6.87 20.65 20.16
CA ALA A 31 -6.05 21.23 19.10
C ALA A 31 -5.05 20.20 18.56
N LEU A 32 -4.33 19.48 19.43
CA LEU A 32 -3.42 18.40 19.01
C LEU A 32 -4.17 17.26 18.30
N PHE A 33 -5.40 16.95 18.75
CA PHE A 33 -6.27 15.96 18.12
C PHE A 33 -6.68 16.34 16.71
N VAL A 34 -6.95 17.61 16.44
CA VAL A 34 -7.31 18.09 15.09
C VAL A 34 -6.06 18.26 14.21
N ILE A 35 -4.97 18.79 14.77
CA ILE A 35 -3.75 19.12 14.01
C ILE A 35 -3.02 17.87 13.53
N SER A 36 -2.94 16.80 14.32
CA SER A 36 -2.24 15.55 13.96
C SER A 36 -2.78 14.89 12.66
N PRO A 37 -4.08 14.58 12.56
CA PRO A 37 -4.66 14.03 11.32
C PRO A 37 -4.60 15.04 10.17
N LEU A 38 -4.73 16.33 10.45
CA LEU A 38 -4.61 17.38 9.42
C LEU A 38 -3.19 17.47 8.86
N ALA A 39 -2.16 17.34 9.69
CA ALA A 39 -0.76 17.32 9.28
C ALA A 39 -0.42 16.06 8.47
N PHE A 40 -0.93 14.90 8.88
CA PHE A 40 -0.81 13.66 8.12
C PHE A 40 -1.50 13.77 6.75
N PHE A 41 -2.74 14.28 6.73
CA PHE A 41 -3.50 14.53 5.51
C PHE A 41 -2.80 15.54 4.61
N LYS A 42 -2.25 16.62 5.16
CA LYS A 42 -1.47 17.64 4.45
C LYS A 42 -0.24 17.00 3.78
N ARG A 43 0.60 16.29 4.56
CA ARG A 43 1.80 15.61 4.03
C ARG A 43 1.46 14.65 2.90
N TRP A 44 0.38 13.89 3.05
CA TRP A 44 -0.12 12.99 2.03
C TRP A 44 -0.64 13.73 0.78
N PHE A 45 -1.49 14.75 0.95
CA PHE A 45 -2.08 15.52 -0.14
C PHE A 45 -1.00 16.19 -0.99
N PHE A 46 0.04 16.76 -0.35
CA PHE A 46 1.18 17.32 -1.06
C PHE A 46 2.02 16.27 -1.78
N TYR A 47 2.23 15.08 -1.21
CA TYR A 47 2.93 13.98 -1.89
C TYR A 47 2.19 13.53 -3.16
N ARG A 48 0.88 13.32 -3.08
CA ARG A 48 0.05 12.95 -4.23
C ARG A 48 0.04 14.04 -5.30
N ARG A 49 -0.08 15.30 -4.87
CA ARG A 49 -0.05 16.46 -5.77
C ARG A 49 1.31 16.59 -6.47
N ARG A 50 2.41 16.24 -5.79
CA ARG A 50 3.76 16.23 -6.38
C ARG A 50 3.87 15.21 -7.51
N LEU A 51 3.43 13.96 -7.32
CA LEU A 51 3.48 12.93 -8.36
C LEU A 51 2.68 13.32 -9.61
N LYS A 52 1.49 13.90 -9.43
CA LYS A 52 0.62 14.32 -10.54
C LYS A 52 1.09 15.57 -11.29
N ARG A 53 1.94 16.40 -10.69
CA ARG A 53 2.43 17.66 -11.26
C ARG A 53 3.77 17.55 -11.97
N GLN A 54 4.36 16.36 -12.00
CA GLN A 54 5.58 16.16 -12.76
C GLN A 54 5.28 16.32 -14.25
N PRO A 55 6.12 17.06 -15.01
CA PRO A 55 6.00 17.10 -16.46
C PRO A 55 6.20 15.68 -16.98
N ILE A 56 5.29 15.23 -17.85
CA ILE A 56 5.35 13.89 -18.41
C ILE A 56 6.51 13.86 -19.41
N THR A 57 7.44 12.94 -19.20
CA THR A 57 8.62 12.78 -20.05
C THR A 57 8.32 11.70 -21.08
N ALA A 58 8.47 12.00 -22.37
CA ALA A 58 8.27 10.99 -23.41
C ALA A 58 9.34 9.91 -23.31
N GLU A 59 8.92 8.67 -23.10
CA GLU A 59 9.80 7.53 -22.91
C GLU A 59 9.35 6.39 -23.82
N TYR A 60 10.27 5.85 -24.62
CA TYR A 60 9.97 4.83 -25.65
C TYR A 60 10.36 3.41 -25.23
N VAL A 61 11.18 3.29 -24.17
CA VAL A 61 11.64 2.03 -23.59
C VAL A 61 11.16 1.97 -22.15
N SER A 62 10.93 0.76 -21.62
CA SER A 62 10.50 0.60 -20.23
C SER A 62 11.56 1.19 -19.28
N PRO A 63 11.23 2.21 -18.48
CA PRO A 63 12.17 2.78 -17.52
C PRO A 63 12.42 1.77 -16.40
N LEU A 64 13.57 1.90 -15.73
CA LEU A 64 13.96 1.05 -14.59
C LEU A 64 13.99 -0.45 -14.90
N ASP A 65 14.07 -0.86 -16.17
CA ASP A 65 14.00 -2.28 -16.54
C ASP A 65 12.80 -2.98 -15.86
N LEU A 66 11.63 -2.33 -15.98
CA LEU A 66 10.37 -2.86 -15.46
C LEU A 66 9.79 -3.84 -16.47
N ASN A 67 9.45 -5.03 -16.02
CA ASN A 67 8.72 -5.99 -16.84
C ASN A 67 7.25 -5.57 -17.01
N PRO A 68 6.53 -6.14 -17.98
CA PRO A 68 5.11 -5.83 -18.19
C PRO A 68 4.25 -6.03 -16.93
N ALA A 69 4.45 -7.13 -16.20
CA ALA A 69 3.73 -7.38 -14.95
C ALA A 69 4.10 -6.39 -13.84
N GLU A 70 5.38 -6.06 -13.67
CA GLU A 70 5.81 -5.04 -12.70
C GLU A 70 5.19 -3.68 -13.04
N MET A 71 5.18 -3.31 -14.32
CA MET A 71 4.61 -2.05 -14.78
C MET A 71 3.11 -1.95 -14.50
N SER A 72 2.36 -3.00 -14.84
CA SER A 72 0.93 -3.08 -14.53
C SER A 72 0.68 -3.07 -13.01
N TYR A 73 1.51 -3.76 -12.24
CA TYR A 73 1.45 -3.78 -10.78
C TYR A 73 1.54 -2.38 -10.16
N LEU A 74 2.38 -1.49 -10.71
CA LEU A 74 2.53 -0.13 -10.19
C LEU A 74 1.25 0.72 -10.33
N PHE A 75 0.39 0.41 -11.31
CA PHE A 75 -0.87 1.11 -11.52
C PHE A 75 -2.03 0.44 -10.80
N ASP A 76 -2.19 -0.87 -10.97
CA ASP A 76 -3.37 -1.60 -10.52
C ASP A 76 -3.20 -2.26 -9.15
N GLY A 77 -1.96 -2.47 -8.70
CA GLY A 77 -1.61 -3.05 -7.39
C GLY A 77 -2.00 -4.52 -7.22
N LYS A 78 -2.61 -5.11 -8.23
CA LYS A 78 -3.06 -6.50 -8.31
C LYS A 78 -2.81 -7.02 -9.71
N LEU A 79 -2.42 -8.28 -9.82
CA LEU A 79 -2.17 -8.94 -11.10
C LEU A 79 -3.26 -9.98 -11.37
N HIS A 80 -3.70 -10.03 -12.61
CA HIS A 80 -4.65 -10.99 -13.16
C HIS A 80 -3.92 -11.90 -14.16
N ASP A 81 -4.68 -12.80 -14.79
CA ASP A 81 -4.14 -13.79 -15.74
C ASP A 81 -3.51 -13.12 -16.98
N ARG A 82 -3.98 -11.92 -17.31
CA ARG A 82 -3.47 -11.10 -18.43
C ARG A 82 -2.03 -10.69 -18.23
N GLU A 83 -1.63 -10.31 -17.02
CA GLU A 83 -0.25 -9.91 -16.72
C GLU A 83 0.71 -11.11 -16.73
N VAL A 84 0.21 -12.31 -16.40
CA VAL A 84 0.96 -13.56 -16.61
C VAL A 84 1.16 -13.81 -18.10
N GLY A 85 0.09 -13.68 -18.90
CA GLY A 85 0.16 -13.79 -20.36
C GLY A 85 1.14 -12.79 -21.00
N ALA A 86 1.08 -11.53 -20.58
CA ALA A 86 2.04 -10.51 -20.99
C ALA A 86 3.48 -10.86 -20.65
N THR A 87 3.71 -11.41 -19.45
CA THR A 87 5.06 -11.83 -19.02
C THR A 87 5.56 -12.98 -19.88
N ILE A 88 4.71 -13.97 -20.19
CA ILE A 88 5.05 -15.06 -21.09
C ILE A 88 5.43 -14.53 -22.48
N ILE A 89 4.62 -13.64 -23.06
CA ILE A 89 4.90 -13.04 -24.38
C ILE A 89 6.24 -12.30 -24.35
N HIS A 90 6.50 -11.53 -23.29
CA HIS A 90 7.77 -10.82 -23.12
C HIS A 90 8.98 -11.77 -23.00
N MET A 91 8.84 -12.87 -22.27
CA MET A 91 9.87 -13.90 -22.16
C MET A 91 10.13 -14.62 -23.48
N ILE A 92 9.08 -14.84 -24.28
CA ILE A 92 9.23 -15.38 -25.65
C ILE A 92 10.02 -14.41 -26.54
N GLN A 93 9.73 -13.11 -26.48
CA GLN A 93 10.46 -12.09 -27.24
C GLN A 93 11.94 -12.01 -26.86
N ARG A 94 12.27 -12.18 -25.59
CA ARG A 94 13.67 -12.24 -25.11
C ARG A 94 14.37 -13.56 -25.45
N GLY A 95 13.61 -14.58 -25.85
CA GLY A 95 14.12 -15.93 -26.15
C GLY A 95 14.34 -16.81 -24.92
N LEU A 96 13.78 -16.43 -23.76
CA LEU A 96 13.76 -17.22 -22.53
C LEU A 96 12.77 -18.39 -22.61
N LEU A 97 11.73 -18.23 -23.45
CA LEU A 97 10.73 -19.25 -23.75
C LEU A 97 10.56 -19.38 -25.26
N HIS A 98 10.15 -20.56 -25.73
CA HIS A 98 9.83 -20.81 -27.14
C HIS A 98 8.41 -21.30 -27.32
N LEU A 99 7.73 -20.74 -28.31
CA LEU A 99 6.39 -21.13 -28.71
C LEU A 99 6.48 -21.97 -29.98
N LYS A 100 6.04 -23.23 -29.93
CA LYS A 100 5.89 -24.09 -31.13
C LYS A 100 4.42 -24.39 -31.36
N LYS A 101 3.99 -24.28 -32.62
CA LYS A 101 2.65 -24.69 -33.05
C LYS A 101 2.68 -26.20 -33.35
N MET A 102 1.86 -26.95 -32.64
CA MET A 102 1.63 -28.38 -32.84
C MET A 102 0.21 -28.60 -33.37
N ASP A 103 -0.12 -29.82 -33.81
CA ASP A 103 -1.45 -30.16 -34.33
C ASP A 103 -2.59 -29.87 -33.34
N ASN A 104 -2.31 -29.99 -32.04
CA ASN A 104 -3.26 -29.74 -30.94
C ASN A 104 -3.12 -28.36 -30.29
N GLY A 105 -2.57 -27.35 -31.00
CA GLY A 105 -2.44 -25.98 -30.52
C GLY A 105 -0.99 -25.55 -30.21
N LYS A 106 -0.83 -24.37 -29.60
CA LYS A 106 0.49 -23.81 -29.29
C LYS A 106 1.02 -24.32 -27.93
N ARG A 107 2.25 -24.84 -27.92
CA ARG A 107 2.97 -25.27 -26.71
C ARG A 107 4.18 -24.39 -26.44
N ILE A 108 4.42 -24.15 -25.16
CA ILE A 108 5.53 -23.36 -24.64
C ILE A 108 6.60 -24.31 -24.09
N PHE A 109 7.85 -24.03 -24.46
CA PHE A 109 9.05 -24.74 -24.04
C PHE A 109 10.03 -23.76 -23.39
N ALA A 110 10.90 -24.26 -22.51
CA ALA A 110 12.04 -23.50 -22.02
C ALA A 110 12.99 -23.15 -23.19
N GLY A 111 13.48 -21.91 -23.19
CA GLY A 111 14.43 -21.42 -24.19
C GLY A 111 15.89 -21.74 -23.84
N PRO A 112 16.82 -21.69 -24.81
CA PRO A 112 18.24 -21.92 -24.61
C PRO A 112 18.96 -20.74 -23.95
N ARG A 113 18.35 -19.55 -23.97
CA ARG A 113 18.87 -18.36 -23.31
C ARG A 113 18.36 -18.35 -21.88
N ILE A 114 19.12 -18.90 -20.94
CA ILE A 114 18.90 -18.68 -19.51
C ILE A 114 19.87 -17.58 -19.09
N GLU A 115 19.39 -16.34 -19.01
CA GLU A 115 20.18 -15.23 -18.49
C GLU A 115 20.58 -15.50 -17.02
N ALA A 116 21.73 -14.99 -16.57
CA ALA A 116 22.18 -15.18 -15.19
C ALA A 116 21.29 -14.46 -14.16
N ASP A 117 20.55 -13.42 -14.58
CA ASP A 117 19.76 -12.53 -13.72
C ASP A 117 18.26 -12.55 -14.04
N LEU A 118 17.63 -13.74 -14.02
CA LEU A 118 16.17 -13.85 -14.10
C LEU A 118 15.50 -13.36 -12.82
N LYS A 119 14.39 -12.65 -12.97
CA LYS A 119 13.54 -12.24 -11.84
C LYS A 119 12.87 -13.45 -11.18
N SER A 120 12.48 -13.29 -9.91
CA SER A 120 12.00 -14.40 -9.08
C SER A 120 10.77 -15.13 -9.67
N TYR A 121 9.88 -14.41 -10.34
CA TYR A 121 8.70 -14.99 -11.00
C TYR A 121 9.00 -15.53 -12.41
N GLU A 122 10.02 -15.00 -13.10
CA GLU A 122 10.45 -15.53 -14.40
C GLU A 122 11.11 -16.89 -14.23
N LYS A 123 11.97 -17.06 -13.21
CA LYS A 123 12.58 -18.36 -12.86
C LYS A 123 11.52 -19.45 -12.70
N LYS A 124 10.47 -19.16 -11.92
CA LYS A 124 9.35 -20.10 -11.72
C LYS A 124 8.58 -20.40 -13.00
N LEU A 125 8.42 -19.42 -13.90
CA LEU A 125 7.78 -19.66 -15.20
C LEU A 125 8.64 -20.57 -16.09
N VAL A 126 9.97 -20.41 -16.07
CA VAL A 126 10.89 -21.29 -16.79
C VAL A 126 10.87 -22.69 -16.19
N GLU A 127 10.98 -22.83 -14.87
CA GLU A 127 10.90 -24.11 -14.15
C GLU A 127 9.61 -24.86 -14.48
N GLU A 128 8.47 -24.16 -14.49
CA GLU A 128 7.19 -24.77 -14.85
C GLU A 128 7.17 -25.17 -16.33
N ALA A 129 7.76 -24.36 -17.23
CA ALA A 129 7.84 -24.64 -18.67
C ALA A 129 8.87 -25.70 -19.05
N ASP A 130 9.80 -26.06 -18.15
CA ASP A 130 10.88 -27.03 -18.35
C ASP A 130 10.37 -28.47 -18.24
N THR A 131 9.42 -28.80 -19.12
CA THR A 131 8.87 -30.16 -19.27
C THR A 131 9.18 -30.66 -20.69
N ALA A 132 9.61 -31.92 -20.81
CA ALA A 132 10.03 -32.51 -22.09
C ALA A 132 8.96 -32.41 -23.21
N GLU A 133 7.67 -32.46 -22.86
CA GLU A 133 6.57 -32.38 -23.82
C GLU A 133 6.08 -30.95 -24.14
N GLY A 134 6.61 -29.94 -23.44
CA GLY A 134 6.10 -28.57 -23.47
C GLY A 134 4.70 -28.45 -22.87
N ILE A 135 4.33 -27.24 -22.42
CA ILE A 135 3.04 -26.99 -21.77
C ILE A 135 2.16 -26.13 -22.67
N GLU A 136 0.87 -26.46 -22.77
CA GLU A 136 -0.12 -25.61 -23.44
C GLU A 136 -0.21 -24.25 -22.73
N ALA A 137 -0.27 -23.15 -23.48
CA ALA A 137 -0.26 -21.81 -22.87
C ALA A 137 -1.43 -21.60 -21.88
N SER A 138 -2.60 -22.17 -22.16
CA SER A 138 -3.76 -22.12 -21.27
C SER A 138 -3.53 -22.89 -19.95
N ALA A 139 -2.83 -24.02 -20.02
CA ALA A 139 -2.47 -24.84 -18.88
C ALA A 139 -1.39 -24.16 -18.04
N LEU A 140 -0.38 -23.54 -18.67
CA LEU A 140 0.68 -22.80 -17.98
C LEU A 140 0.11 -21.59 -17.23
N LEU A 141 -0.81 -20.84 -17.85
CA LEU A 141 -1.53 -19.75 -17.18
C LEU A 141 -2.29 -20.25 -15.94
N LYS A 142 -3.05 -21.34 -16.07
CA LYS A 142 -3.83 -21.93 -14.97
C LYS A 142 -2.93 -22.51 -13.87
N ARG A 143 -1.83 -23.17 -14.23
CA ARG A 143 -0.86 -23.78 -13.30
C ARG A 143 -0.13 -22.73 -12.51
N PHE A 144 0.39 -21.70 -13.18
CA PHE A 144 1.10 -20.61 -12.54
C PHE A 144 0.17 -19.77 -11.65
N ALA A 145 -1.08 -19.56 -12.09
CA ALA A 145 -2.10 -19.03 -11.21
C ALA A 145 -2.41 -19.97 -10.02
N SER A 146 -2.26 -21.29 -10.15
CA SER A 146 -2.56 -22.24 -9.06
C SER A 146 -1.41 -22.50 -8.08
N LEU A 147 -0.23 -21.91 -8.27
CA LEU A 147 0.95 -22.17 -7.45
C LEU A 147 0.66 -21.87 -5.96
N LYS A 148 0.64 -22.90 -5.12
CA LYS A 148 0.76 -22.76 -3.66
C LYS A 148 2.24 -22.76 -3.31
N THR A 149 2.77 -21.65 -2.81
CA THR A 149 4.15 -21.61 -2.31
C THR A 149 4.20 -22.31 -0.95
N LYS A 150 5.06 -23.33 -0.80
CA LYS A 150 5.25 -24.08 0.47
C LYS A 150 5.88 -23.22 1.58
N ASP A 151 6.55 -22.12 1.24
CA ASP A 151 7.28 -21.27 2.19
C ASP A 151 6.47 -20.11 2.82
N VAL A 152 5.16 -20.03 2.57
CA VAL A 152 4.34 -18.96 3.11
C VAL A 152 3.14 -19.57 3.81
N GLY A 153 3.14 -19.46 5.14
CA GLY A 153 2.24 -20.15 6.05
C GLY A 153 0.75 -20.11 5.68
N MET A 154 0.05 -21.15 6.11
CA MET A 154 -1.37 -21.45 5.88
C MET A 154 -2.28 -20.22 5.81
N VAL A 155 -2.49 -19.72 4.59
CA VAL A 155 -3.75 -19.10 4.19
C VAL A 155 -4.00 -19.63 2.79
N ALA A 156 -5.23 -20.11 2.53
CA ALA A 156 -5.72 -20.40 1.20
C ALA A 156 -5.79 -19.10 0.38
N ALA A 157 -4.63 -18.54 0.04
CA ALA A 157 -4.49 -17.36 -0.77
C ALA A 157 -4.98 -17.71 -2.17
N SER A 158 -5.97 -16.96 -2.66
CA SER A 158 -6.50 -17.11 -4.01
C SER A 158 -5.37 -17.09 -5.04
N LYS A 159 -5.56 -17.86 -6.11
CA LYS A 159 -4.64 -18.12 -7.23
C LYS A 159 -3.80 -16.90 -7.69
N GLN A 160 -4.42 -15.72 -7.76
CA GLN A 160 -3.77 -14.47 -8.19
C GLN A 160 -2.80 -13.85 -7.17
N LEU A 161 -2.85 -14.27 -5.90
CA LEU A 161 -2.06 -13.67 -4.82
C LEU A 161 -0.59 -14.08 -4.89
N VAL A 162 -0.25 -15.28 -5.34
CA VAL A 162 1.14 -15.75 -5.33
C VAL A 162 1.98 -15.03 -6.38
N PHE A 163 1.48 -14.88 -7.61
CA PHE A 163 2.17 -14.09 -8.63
C PHE A 163 2.32 -12.63 -8.20
N THR A 164 1.23 -12.04 -7.69
CA THR A 164 1.24 -10.66 -7.17
C THR A 164 2.28 -10.50 -6.05
N GLN A 165 2.39 -11.47 -5.15
CA GLN A 165 3.38 -11.46 -4.07
C GLN A 165 4.81 -11.57 -4.60
N LEU A 166 5.08 -12.41 -5.60
CA LEU A 166 6.41 -12.54 -6.19
C LEU A 166 6.86 -11.24 -6.85
N VAL A 167 6.01 -10.64 -7.69
CA VAL A 167 6.27 -9.34 -8.32
C VAL A 167 6.45 -8.25 -7.27
N HIS A 168 5.59 -8.22 -6.25
CA HIS A 168 5.71 -7.27 -5.14
C HIS A 168 7.04 -7.44 -4.39
N SER A 169 7.45 -8.67 -4.09
CA SER A 169 8.69 -8.96 -3.38
C SER A 169 9.93 -8.56 -4.18
N ASP A 170 9.91 -8.70 -5.51
CA ASP A 170 10.98 -8.29 -6.40
C ASP A 170 11.12 -6.75 -6.42
N LEU A 171 9.99 -6.05 -6.59
CA LEU A 171 9.94 -4.58 -6.53
C LEU A 171 10.35 -4.02 -5.14
N GLN A 172 10.09 -4.78 -4.07
CA GLN A 172 10.56 -4.45 -2.73
C GLN A 172 12.07 -4.60 -2.60
N ARG A 173 12.65 -5.71 -3.09
CA ARG A 173 14.11 -5.93 -3.10
C ARG A 173 14.83 -4.80 -3.83
N ARG A 174 14.24 -4.30 -4.92
CA ARG A 174 14.76 -3.18 -5.73
C ARG A 174 14.49 -1.78 -5.12
N GLN A 175 13.81 -1.73 -3.98
CA GLN A 175 13.42 -0.52 -3.25
C GLN A 175 12.51 0.43 -4.03
N PHE A 176 11.74 -0.08 -4.99
CA PHE A 176 10.73 0.71 -5.71
C PHE A 176 9.44 0.79 -4.92
N VAL A 177 9.08 -0.32 -4.26
CA VAL A 177 7.86 -0.47 -3.47
C VAL A 177 8.19 -0.48 -1.99
N LYS A 178 7.45 0.31 -1.21
CA LYS A 178 7.57 0.34 0.26
C LYS A 178 7.11 -1.00 0.84
N ASN A 179 7.91 -1.53 1.78
CA ASN A 179 7.52 -2.70 2.57
C ASN A 179 6.20 -2.44 3.31
N ASN A 180 5.46 -3.51 3.60
CA ASN A 180 4.15 -3.56 4.24
C ASN A 180 4.02 -2.48 5.33
N SER A 181 3.47 -1.33 4.95
CA SER A 181 3.30 -0.17 5.82
C SER A 181 2.05 -0.29 6.70
N THR A 182 1.30 -1.39 6.55
CA THR A 182 0.05 -1.66 7.25
C THR A 182 0.22 -1.82 8.76
N PRO A 183 1.16 -2.64 9.30
CA PRO A 183 1.34 -2.72 10.75
C PRO A 183 1.85 -1.41 11.32
N ARG A 184 2.75 -0.70 10.62
CA ARG A 184 3.30 0.57 11.11
C ARG A 184 2.24 1.67 11.21
N PHE A 185 1.34 1.74 10.21
CA PHE A 185 0.20 2.65 10.23
C PHE A 185 -0.77 2.30 11.35
N LEU A 186 -1.16 1.03 11.48
CA LEU A 186 -2.10 0.59 12.52
C LEU A 186 -1.54 0.84 13.93
N ILE A 187 -0.29 0.49 14.17
CA ILE A 187 0.42 0.78 15.43
C ILE A 187 0.48 2.29 15.68
N GLY A 188 0.76 3.09 14.64
CA GLY A 188 0.76 4.55 14.75
C GLY A 188 -0.60 5.13 15.15
N VAL A 189 -1.67 4.67 14.51
CA VAL A 189 -3.04 5.11 14.83
C VAL A 189 -3.44 4.67 16.24
N VAL A 190 -3.15 3.43 16.63
CA VAL A 190 -3.41 2.93 17.99
C VAL A 190 -2.68 3.77 19.03
N LYS A 191 -1.40 4.09 18.80
CA LYS A 191 -0.62 4.96 19.70
C LYS A 191 -1.23 6.35 19.84
N VAL A 192 -1.68 6.96 18.74
CA VAL A 192 -2.33 8.29 18.76
C VAL A 192 -3.65 8.24 19.50
N ILE A 193 -4.48 7.22 19.25
CA ILE A 193 -5.75 7.01 19.95
C ILE A 193 -5.51 6.85 21.45
N LEU A 194 -4.59 5.95 21.84
CA LEU A 194 -4.28 5.68 23.24
C LEU A 194 -3.70 6.92 23.93
N PHE A 195 -2.82 7.66 23.27
CA PHE A 195 -2.28 8.93 23.77
C PHE A 195 -3.37 9.99 23.96
N MET A 196 -4.30 10.10 23.00
CA MET A 196 -5.41 11.04 23.07
C MET A 196 -6.37 10.70 24.23
N PHE A 197 -6.71 9.41 24.40
CA PHE A 197 -7.56 8.96 25.51
C PHE A 197 -6.87 9.10 26.87
N ALA A 198 -5.54 8.92 26.92
CA ALA A 198 -4.77 9.18 28.13
C ALA A 198 -4.89 10.65 28.57
N ILE A 199 -4.85 11.59 27.62
CA ILE A 199 -4.92 13.03 27.90
C ILE A 199 -6.35 13.51 28.18
N LEU A 200 -7.34 13.05 27.41
CA LEU A 200 -8.71 13.56 27.50
C LEU A 200 -9.53 12.92 28.63
N ILE A 201 -9.21 11.70 29.04
CA ILE A 201 -10.06 10.93 29.98
C ILE A 201 -9.25 10.46 31.18
N PHE A 202 -8.12 9.79 30.96
CA PHE A 202 -7.37 9.16 32.04
C PHE A 202 -6.75 10.19 33.01
N LEU A 203 -6.02 11.19 32.49
CA LEU A 203 -5.39 12.23 33.32
C LEU A 203 -6.41 13.10 34.07
N PRO A 204 -7.52 13.57 33.45
CA PRO A 204 -8.56 14.32 34.16
C PRO A 204 -9.21 13.54 35.30
N ILE A 205 -9.55 12.26 35.09
CA ILE A 205 -10.16 11.42 36.14
C ILE A 205 -9.18 11.22 37.31
N LEU A 206 -7.89 11.01 37.02
CA LEU A 206 -6.84 10.95 38.04
C LEU A 206 -6.70 12.27 38.81
N SER A 207 -6.78 13.40 38.12
CA SER A 207 -6.69 14.72 38.75
C SER A 207 -7.88 15.02 39.67
N LEU A 208 -9.11 14.70 39.24
CA LEU A 208 -10.33 14.82 40.04
C LEU A 208 -10.26 13.95 41.30
N TRP A 209 -9.76 12.72 41.16
CA TRP A 209 -9.50 11.86 42.31
C TRP A 209 -8.49 12.50 43.27
N GLY A 210 -7.36 13.02 42.77
CA GLY A 210 -6.34 13.65 43.59
C GLY A 210 -6.88 14.81 44.43
N VAL A 211 -7.74 15.65 43.85
CA VAL A 211 -8.43 16.73 44.59
C VAL A 211 -9.37 16.17 45.65
N SER A 212 -10.16 15.14 45.32
CA SER A 212 -11.08 14.51 46.28
C SER A 212 -10.36 13.86 47.46
N ALA A 213 -9.22 13.19 47.22
CA ALA A 213 -8.43 12.53 48.25
C ALA A 213 -7.80 13.55 49.22
N ILE A 214 -7.26 14.67 48.69
CA ILE A 214 -6.74 15.76 49.51
C ILE A 214 -7.85 16.35 50.39
N SER A 215 -9.07 16.51 49.85
CA SER A 215 -10.19 17.06 50.61
C SER A 215 -10.71 16.13 51.72
N ALA A 216 -10.56 14.82 51.55
CA ALA A 216 -11.03 13.81 52.51
C ALA A 216 -9.99 13.47 53.59
N GLY A 217 -8.72 13.89 53.42
CA GLY A 217 -7.65 13.65 54.39
C GLY A 217 -7.21 12.18 54.53
N THR A 218 -7.68 11.28 53.66
CA THR A 218 -7.28 9.86 53.64
C THR A 218 -6.57 9.51 52.34
N THR A 219 -5.41 8.84 52.44
CA THR A 219 -4.68 8.30 51.29
C THR A 219 -4.86 6.78 51.25
N ASP A 220 -6.09 6.35 50.98
CA ASP A 220 -6.39 4.92 50.85
C ASP A 220 -5.95 4.43 49.46
N LEU A 221 -4.87 3.63 49.42
CA LEU A 221 -4.30 3.10 48.18
C LEU A 221 -5.29 2.22 47.39
N GLU A 222 -6.18 1.51 48.08
CA GLU A 222 -7.20 0.68 47.45
C GLU A 222 -8.21 1.50 46.64
N ARG A 223 -8.59 2.67 47.15
CA ARG A 223 -9.49 3.59 46.44
C ARG A 223 -8.81 4.12 45.18
N LEU A 224 -7.54 4.53 45.25
CA LEU A 224 -6.76 4.96 44.09
C LEU A 224 -6.78 3.91 42.97
N LEU A 225 -6.49 2.65 43.30
CA LEU A 225 -6.49 1.56 42.34
C LEU A 225 -7.87 1.31 41.73
N SER A 226 -8.95 1.44 42.50
CA SER A 226 -10.32 1.30 42.00
C SER A 226 -10.69 2.39 40.98
N PHE A 227 -10.33 3.65 41.25
CA PHE A 227 -10.55 4.76 40.32
C PHE A 227 -9.69 4.65 39.06
N ALA A 228 -8.42 4.25 39.20
CA ALA A 228 -7.54 4.01 38.06
C ALA A 228 -8.06 2.90 37.14
N LYS A 229 -8.59 1.80 37.72
CA LYS A 229 -9.24 0.72 36.97
C LYS A 229 -10.47 1.23 36.22
N LEU A 230 -11.33 2.00 36.88
CA LEU A 230 -12.55 2.56 36.28
C LEU A 230 -12.21 3.52 35.14
N ALA A 231 -11.24 4.42 35.34
CA ALA A 231 -10.74 5.34 34.31
C ALA A 231 -10.21 4.59 33.08
N LEU A 232 -9.44 3.51 33.31
CA LEU A 232 -8.90 2.68 32.24
C LEU A 232 -10.03 1.98 31.47
N VAL A 233 -11.01 1.39 32.15
CA VAL A 233 -12.16 0.73 31.52
C VAL A 233 -12.98 1.71 30.68
N LEU A 234 -13.31 2.89 31.23
CA LEU A 234 -14.04 3.93 30.49
C LEU A 234 -13.27 4.40 29.26
N SER A 235 -11.95 4.64 29.39
CA SER A 235 -11.11 5.05 28.27
C SER A 235 -11.06 4.01 27.14
N GLY A 236 -11.03 2.72 27.49
CA GLY A 236 -11.05 1.62 26.53
C GLY A 236 -12.38 1.51 25.78
N ILE A 237 -13.51 1.62 26.49
CA ILE A 237 -14.86 1.58 25.90
C ILE A 237 -15.05 2.74 24.92
N LEU A 238 -14.59 3.94 25.28
CA LEU A 238 -14.71 5.11 24.43
C LEU A 238 -13.75 5.08 23.22
N ALA A 239 -12.63 4.34 23.30
CA ALA A 239 -11.68 4.16 22.20
C ALA A 239 -12.16 3.21 21.10
N LEU A 240 -13.05 2.27 21.42
CA LEU A 240 -13.60 1.28 20.49
C LEU A 240 -14.21 1.86 19.20
N PRO A 241 -15.10 2.89 19.23
CA PRO A 241 -15.64 3.47 18.00
C PRO A 241 -14.56 4.13 17.13
N PHE A 242 -13.54 4.74 17.72
CA PHE A 242 -12.43 5.35 16.97
C PHE A 242 -11.55 4.29 16.30
N PHE A 243 -11.36 3.15 16.96
CA PHE A 243 -10.69 2.00 16.34
C PHE A 243 -11.49 1.46 15.15
N GLY A 244 -12.82 1.39 15.27
CA GLY A 244 -13.72 1.04 14.17
C GLY A 244 -13.61 2.00 12.98
N ILE A 245 -13.66 3.31 13.23
CA ILE A 245 -13.50 4.34 12.18
C ILE A 245 -12.10 4.25 11.53
N ALA A 246 -11.04 4.07 12.33
CA ALA A 246 -9.69 3.88 11.82
C ALA A 246 -9.57 2.62 10.94
N ALA A 247 -10.20 1.52 11.34
CA ALA A 247 -10.26 0.29 10.55
C ALA A 247 -11.04 0.47 9.24
N LEU A 248 -12.15 1.22 9.27
CA LEU A 248 -12.92 1.56 8.07
C LEU A 248 -12.11 2.44 7.11
N ILE A 249 -11.45 3.48 7.60
CA ILE A 249 -10.54 4.32 6.80
C ILE A 249 -9.44 3.43 6.18
N TYR A 250 -8.91 2.48 6.93
CA TYR A 250 -7.89 1.55 6.46
C TYR A 250 -8.40 0.64 5.33
N ILE A 251 -9.56 -0.01 5.50
CA ILE A 251 -10.15 -0.89 4.50
C ILE A 251 -10.46 -0.10 3.21
N GLN A 252 -11.05 1.08 3.37
CA GLN A 252 -11.42 1.95 2.25
C GLN A 252 -10.22 2.67 1.64
N ARG A 253 -9.05 2.65 2.28
CA ARG A 253 -7.84 3.31 1.77
C ARG A 253 -7.46 2.79 0.39
N GLY A 254 -7.64 1.50 0.12
CA GLY A 254 -7.33 0.91 -1.19
C GLY A 254 -8.17 1.50 -2.32
N ARG A 255 -9.44 1.82 -2.03
CA ARG A 255 -10.39 2.42 -2.99
C ARG A 255 -10.19 3.93 -3.16
N ILE A 256 -9.89 4.64 -2.06
CA ILE A 256 -9.80 6.11 -2.04
C ILE A 256 -8.43 6.60 -2.51
N VAL A 257 -7.36 5.87 -2.17
CA VAL A 257 -5.97 6.33 -2.33
C VAL A 257 -5.30 5.74 -3.58
N GLY A 258 -5.78 4.62 -4.11
CA GLY A 258 -5.13 3.91 -5.22
C GLY A 258 -3.78 3.30 -4.82
N CYS A 259 -2.88 3.07 -5.78
CA CYS A 259 -1.56 2.46 -5.55
C CYS A 259 -0.45 3.46 -5.18
N ASP A 260 -0.75 4.76 -5.15
CA ASP A 260 0.23 5.85 -4.92
C ASP A 260 0.98 5.72 -3.57
N TRP A 261 0.41 5.04 -2.57
CA TRP A 261 1.01 4.86 -1.24
C TRP A 261 2.13 3.81 -1.21
N ILE A 262 2.18 2.93 -2.21
CA ILE A 262 3.16 1.86 -2.35
C ILE A 262 4.49 2.42 -2.89
N ILE A 263 4.44 3.58 -3.57
CA ILE A 263 5.57 4.20 -4.26
C ILE A 263 6.61 4.75 -3.25
N THR A 264 7.87 4.36 -3.45
CA THR A 264 9.04 4.90 -2.73
C THR A 264 9.51 6.20 -3.37
N GLU A 265 10.26 7.04 -2.64
CA GLU A 265 10.78 8.30 -3.20
C GLU A 265 11.63 8.07 -4.47
N LYS A 266 12.42 6.98 -4.51
CA LYS A 266 13.20 6.55 -5.67
C LYS A 266 12.30 6.38 -6.91
N LEU A 267 11.26 5.57 -6.79
CA LEU A 267 10.28 5.34 -7.87
C LEU A 267 9.50 6.63 -8.21
N GLY A 268 9.19 7.44 -7.20
CA GLY A 268 8.49 8.71 -7.36
C GLY A 268 9.26 9.75 -8.18
N ARG A 269 10.60 9.65 -8.29
CA ARG A 269 11.40 10.55 -9.14
C ARG A 269 11.28 10.21 -10.63
N GLN A 270 11.06 8.94 -10.97
CA GLN A 270 10.93 8.45 -12.34
C GLN A 270 9.48 8.15 -12.73
N TRP A 271 8.54 8.59 -11.89
CA TRP A 271 7.11 8.38 -12.13
C TRP A 271 6.64 9.06 -13.43
N SER A 272 7.21 10.22 -13.77
CA SER A 272 6.96 10.90 -15.06
C SER A 272 7.34 10.04 -16.27
N GLN A 273 8.47 9.32 -16.22
CA GLN A 273 8.93 8.42 -17.28
C GLN A 273 8.01 7.20 -17.39
N ILE A 274 7.59 6.63 -16.26
CA ILE A 274 6.66 5.49 -16.23
C ILE A 274 5.30 5.87 -16.83
N ILE A 275 4.78 7.05 -16.50
CA ILE A 275 3.55 7.59 -17.11
C ILE A 275 3.77 7.84 -18.61
N GLY A 276 4.89 8.44 -18.99
CA GLY A 276 5.22 8.71 -20.39
C GLY A 276 5.29 7.45 -21.23
N PHE A 277 5.97 6.42 -20.74
CA PHE A 277 6.02 5.12 -21.41
C PHE A 277 4.64 4.47 -21.52
N ARG A 278 3.82 4.52 -20.45
CA ARG A 278 2.42 4.05 -20.51
C ARG A 278 1.62 4.78 -21.59
N GLN A 279 1.78 6.09 -21.73
CA GLN A 279 1.13 6.88 -22.78
C GLN A 279 1.64 6.49 -24.16
N TYR A 280 2.95 6.31 -24.32
CA TYR A 280 3.53 5.82 -25.56
C TYR A 280 2.92 4.48 -25.98
N VAL A 281 2.91 3.48 -25.09
CA VAL A 281 2.29 2.16 -25.35
C VAL A 281 0.82 2.31 -25.75
N GLN A 282 0.07 3.20 -25.09
CA GLN A 282 -1.33 3.47 -25.44
C GLN A 282 -1.48 4.09 -26.83
N LEU A 283 -0.59 5.00 -27.22
CA LEU A 283 -0.65 5.66 -28.53
C LEU A 283 -0.25 4.72 -29.66
N VAL A 284 0.75 3.85 -29.44
CA VAL A 284 1.16 2.82 -30.39
C VAL A 284 0.03 1.82 -30.62
N GLU A 285 -0.60 1.31 -29.56
CA GLU A 285 -1.67 0.31 -29.67
C GLU A 285 -2.93 0.88 -30.34
N ASN A 286 -3.28 2.15 -30.07
CA ASN A 286 -4.41 2.81 -30.72
C ASN A 286 -4.10 3.33 -32.14
N GLU A 287 -2.89 3.06 -32.66
CA GLU A 287 -2.39 3.54 -33.96
C GLU A 287 -2.50 5.07 -34.15
N LYS A 288 -2.39 5.82 -33.06
CA LYS A 288 -2.44 7.30 -33.05
C LYS A 288 -1.07 7.95 -33.24
N LEU A 289 -0.01 7.15 -33.29
CA LEU A 289 1.36 7.62 -33.42
C LEU A 289 1.82 7.44 -34.87
N GLU A 290 2.27 8.54 -35.48
CA GLU A 290 2.85 8.52 -36.82
C GLU A 290 4.33 8.12 -36.71
N PHE A 291 4.71 7.11 -37.49
CA PHE A 291 6.09 6.62 -37.57
C PHE A 291 6.70 7.04 -38.89
N GLN A 292 8.02 7.29 -38.88
CA GLN A 292 8.77 7.61 -40.09
C GLN A 292 8.76 6.48 -41.12
N SER A 293 8.62 5.23 -40.67
CA SER A 293 8.53 4.06 -41.55
C SER A 293 7.60 2.98 -41.00
N GLU A 294 7.06 2.16 -41.90
CA GLU A 294 6.25 0.99 -41.55
C GLU A 294 7.03 -0.06 -40.76
N GLU A 295 8.34 -0.18 -41.01
CA GLU A 295 9.21 -1.10 -40.25
C GLU A 295 9.32 -0.66 -38.78
N LEU A 296 9.52 0.64 -38.54
CA LEU A 296 9.57 1.19 -37.19
C LEU A 296 8.22 1.06 -36.47
N LYS A 297 7.10 1.23 -37.19
CA LYS A 297 5.75 0.98 -36.67
C LYS A 297 5.62 -0.46 -36.19
N LYS A 298 5.98 -1.44 -37.05
CA LYS A 298 5.91 -2.87 -36.72
C LYS A 298 6.82 -3.23 -35.54
N ARG A 299 8.07 -2.75 -35.55
CA ARG A 299 9.02 -2.99 -34.45
C ARG A 299 8.50 -2.43 -33.13
N SER A 300 8.04 -1.19 -33.12
CA SER A 300 7.50 -0.54 -31.92
C SER A 300 6.27 -1.25 -31.39
N LYS A 301 5.38 -1.70 -32.29
CA LYS A 301 4.19 -2.48 -31.92
C LYS A 301 4.58 -3.82 -31.29
N ASN A 302 5.58 -4.52 -31.84
CA ASN A 302 6.07 -5.77 -31.26
C ASN A 302 6.72 -5.54 -29.88
N ASP A 303 7.59 -4.55 -29.74
CA ASP A 303 8.31 -4.27 -28.49
C ASP A 303 7.35 -3.83 -27.36
N THR A 304 6.29 -3.10 -27.71
CA THR A 304 5.29 -2.60 -26.74
C THR A 304 4.13 -3.59 -26.49
N LEU A 305 3.93 -4.60 -27.35
CA LEU A 305 2.82 -5.55 -27.24
C LEU A 305 2.67 -6.19 -25.85
N PRO A 306 3.73 -6.71 -25.21
CA PRO A 306 3.58 -7.30 -23.88
C PRO A 306 3.10 -6.29 -22.85
N TYR A 307 3.60 -5.05 -22.92
CA TYR A 307 3.18 -3.96 -22.04
C TYR A 307 1.74 -3.53 -22.32
N ALA A 308 1.33 -3.48 -23.59
CA ALA A 308 -0.04 -3.17 -23.98
C ALA A 308 -1.02 -4.23 -23.46
N VAL A 309 -0.64 -5.51 -23.49
CA VAL A 309 -1.40 -6.59 -22.86
C VAL A 309 -1.47 -6.39 -21.35
N ALA A 310 -0.33 -6.19 -20.65
CA ALA A 310 -0.32 -6.05 -19.20
C ALA A 310 -1.10 -4.82 -18.70
N LEU A 311 -1.04 -3.70 -19.42
CA LEU A 311 -1.76 -2.46 -19.10
C LEU A 311 -3.24 -2.51 -19.52
N GLY A 312 -3.66 -3.54 -20.25
CA GLY A 312 -5.05 -3.75 -20.63
C GLY A 312 -5.53 -2.98 -21.84
N PHE A 313 -4.63 -2.50 -22.70
CA PHE A 313 -5.00 -1.85 -23.96
C PHE A 313 -5.44 -2.89 -25.01
N VAL A 314 -4.98 -4.14 -24.90
CA VAL A 314 -5.36 -5.25 -25.78
C VAL A 314 -6.51 -6.07 -25.17
N LYS A 315 -7.66 -6.14 -25.86
CA LYS A 315 -8.83 -6.92 -25.39
C LYS A 315 -8.69 -8.42 -25.67
N ASN A 316 -8.30 -8.80 -26.88
CA ASN A 316 -8.23 -10.20 -27.34
C ASN A 316 -6.84 -10.81 -27.17
N TRP A 317 -6.18 -10.55 -26.05
CA TRP A 317 -4.80 -10.99 -25.81
C TRP A 317 -4.65 -12.52 -25.75
N ARG A 318 -5.72 -13.26 -25.47
CA ARG A 318 -5.70 -14.73 -25.39
C ARG A 318 -5.40 -15.38 -26.75
N ASP A 319 -5.81 -14.75 -27.84
CA ASP A 319 -5.62 -15.25 -29.21
C ASP A 319 -4.14 -15.30 -29.60
N LEU A 320 -3.31 -14.49 -28.94
CA LEU A 320 -1.86 -14.52 -29.12
C LEU A 320 -1.26 -15.85 -28.62
N LEU A 321 -1.87 -16.44 -27.59
CA LEU A 321 -1.39 -17.63 -26.89
C LEU A 321 -2.14 -18.92 -27.26
N SER A 322 -3.37 -18.84 -27.78
CA SER A 322 -4.10 -19.98 -28.37
C SER A 322 -3.52 -20.37 -29.73
#